data_AF-A0A1W9QIY8-F1
#
_entry.id   AF-A0A1W9QIY8-F1
#
_cell.length_a   1.000
_cell.length_b   1.000
_cell.length_c   1.000
_cell.angle_alpha   90.00
_cell.angle_beta   90.00
_cell.angle_gamma   90.00
#
_symmetry.space_group_name_H-M   'P 1'
#
loop_
_entity.id
_entity.type
_entity.pdbx_description
1 polymer ?
#
loop_
_entity_poly.entity_id
_entity_poly.type
_entity_poly.pdbx_seq_one_letter_code
_entity_poly.pdbx_strand_id
1 'polypeptide(L)'
;MKLRIFCFVFISIVFFLNGFAHISDVIYDDSQVLEFYLTFHQENFWELLYENYNNGAEEYIPADFEFNGELFENVGVRFKGFSSMNSYPTEKKPFKIKFDEFVEDQEFYGVTKINLGNNFKDPTFLREKLFYDIANKYIPSARANFAKLFINGEYWGLYTNVEQINMKFIEKNFGESEDGNQKTIGLIW
;
A
#
# COMPACT_ATOMS: atom_id res chain seq x y z
N MET A 1 -67.35 5.57 -12.48
CA MET A 1 -66.88 4.42 -13.28
C MET A 1 -66.05 4.94 -14.46
N LYS A 2 -64.72 4.83 -14.39
CA LYS A 2 -63.77 4.63 -15.50
C LYS A 2 -62.35 4.85 -14.98
N LEU A 3 -61.77 3.71 -14.60
CA LEU A 3 -60.37 3.47 -14.28
C LEU A 3 -59.53 3.72 -15.54
N ARG A 4 -58.44 4.48 -15.44
CA ARG A 4 -57.39 4.53 -16.48
C ARG A 4 -56.02 4.39 -15.82
N ILE A 5 -55.52 3.16 -15.92
CA ILE A 5 -54.15 2.75 -15.70
C ILE A 5 -53.27 3.47 -16.73
N PHE A 6 -52.22 4.18 -16.30
CA PHE A 6 -51.14 4.57 -17.21
C PHE A 6 -49.81 4.06 -16.64
N CYS A 7 -49.15 3.27 -17.49
CA CYS A 7 -47.95 2.49 -17.22
C CYS A 7 -46.79 3.32 -16.69
N PHE A 8 -46.19 2.79 -15.63
CA PHE A 8 -44.75 2.59 -15.45
C PHE A 8 -43.89 2.96 -16.66
N VAL A 9 -43.15 4.07 -16.56
CA VAL A 9 -41.80 4.19 -17.11
C VAL A 9 -40.98 4.99 -16.09
N PHE A 10 -40.57 4.33 -15.01
CA PHE A 10 -39.48 4.81 -14.16
C PHE A 10 -38.20 4.50 -14.94
N ILE A 11 -37.75 5.44 -15.77
CA ILE A 11 -36.42 5.37 -16.40
C ILE A 11 -35.41 5.60 -15.27
N SER A 12 -35.08 4.50 -14.58
CA SER A 12 -33.84 4.40 -13.82
C SER A 12 -32.71 4.44 -14.84
N ILE A 13 -32.14 5.63 -15.08
CA ILE A 13 -30.81 5.74 -15.67
C ILE A 13 -29.85 5.19 -14.61
N VAL A 14 -29.66 3.88 -14.64
CA VAL A 14 -28.47 3.26 -14.08
C VAL A 14 -27.36 3.66 -15.04
N PHE A 15 -26.59 4.68 -14.66
CA PHE A 15 -25.29 4.92 -15.24
C PHE A 15 -24.42 3.69 -14.93
N PHE A 16 -24.42 2.74 -15.85
CA PHE A 16 -23.42 1.68 -15.91
C PHE A 16 -22.12 2.33 -16.41
N LEU A 17 -21.41 3.01 -15.51
CA LEU A 17 -19.97 3.22 -15.63
C LEU A 17 -19.32 1.99 -14.97
N ASN A 18 -19.11 0.95 -15.77
CA ASN A 18 -18.27 -0.19 -15.39
C ASN A 18 -16.80 0.26 -15.35
N GLY A 19 -16.41 0.88 -14.25
CA GLY A 19 -15.15 0.58 -13.62
C GLY A 19 -15.53 0.06 -12.24
N PHE A 20 -15.34 -1.24 -11.98
CA PHE A 20 -15.43 -1.72 -10.61
C PHE A 20 -14.33 -1.01 -9.83
N ALA A 21 -14.68 0.05 -9.10
CA ALA A 21 -13.76 0.67 -8.16
C ALA A 21 -13.37 -0.42 -7.16
N HIS A 22 -12.11 -0.81 -7.20
CA HIS A 22 -11.60 -1.78 -6.25
C HIS A 22 -11.42 -1.06 -4.92
N ILE A 23 -11.73 -1.70 -3.80
CA ILE A 23 -11.66 -1.04 -2.48
C ILE A 23 -10.26 -0.46 -2.20
N SER A 24 -9.21 -1.09 -2.72
CA SER A 24 -7.83 -0.60 -2.62
C SER A 24 -7.54 0.65 -3.46
N ASP A 25 -8.44 1.11 -4.32
CA ASP A 25 -8.25 2.37 -5.06
C ASP A 25 -8.20 3.57 -4.10
N VAL A 26 -8.85 3.50 -2.93
CA VAL A 26 -8.79 4.53 -1.88
C VAL A 26 -7.36 4.81 -1.42
N ILE A 27 -6.52 3.78 -1.33
CA ILE A 27 -5.15 3.89 -0.82
C ILE A 27 -4.11 4.12 -1.93
N TYR A 28 -4.54 4.17 -3.20
CA TYR A 28 -3.70 4.49 -4.36
C TYR A 28 -4.23 5.69 -5.17
N ASP A 29 -5.24 6.39 -4.66
CA ASP A 29 -5.65 7.70 -5.18
C ASP A 29 -4.46 8.68 -5.12
N ASP A 30 -4.16 9.31 -6.23
CA ASP A 30 -3.06 10.27 -6.37
C ASP A 30 -3.54 11.72 -6.50
N SER A 31 -4.84 11.97 -6.29
CA SER A 31 -5.41 13.33 -6.19
C SER A 31 -4.98 14.07 -4.93
N GLN A 32 -4.52 13.33 -3.92
CA GLN A 32 -4.07 13.83 -2.63
C GLN A 32 -2.84 13.05 -2.13
N VAL A 33 -2.08 13.68 -1.25
CA VAL A 33 -1.00 12.99 -0.53
C VAL A 33 -1.60 12.35 0.71
N LEU A 34 -1.47 11.02 0.83
CA LEU A 34 -2.00 10.27 1.96
C LEU A 34 -1.23 10.61 3.25
N GLU A 35 -1.86 10.38 4.40
CA GLU A 35 -1.22 10.51 5.70
C GLU A 35 -1.35 9.17 6.44
N PHE A 36 -0.20 8.55 6.73
CA PHE A 36 -0.11 7.29 7.44
C PHE A 36 0.53 7.53 8.80
N TYR A 37 -0.08 6.99 9.84
CA TYR A 37 0.41 7.09 11.20
C TYR A 37 0.78 5.70 11.69
N LEU A 38 2.00 5.55 12.19
CA LEU A 38 2.46 4.37 12.89
C LEU A 38 2.69 4.71 14.37
N THR A 39 2.16 3.87 15.26
CA THR A 39 2.39 3.99 16.69
C THR A 39 3.08 2.72 17.18
N PHE A 40 4.35 2.84 17.54
CA PHE A 40 5.10 1.77 18.20
C PHE A 40 5.00 1.94 19.71
N HIS A 41 4.50 0.92 20.39
CA HIS A 41 4.42 0.87 21.85
C HIS A 41 5.76 0.57 22.53
N GLN A 42 6.73 0.07 21.76
CA GLN A 42 8.07 -0.25 22.24
C GLN A 42 8.97 0.98 22.08
N GLU A 43 9.59 1.44 23.17
CA GLU A 43 10.47 2.62 23.13
C GLU A 43 11.70 2.41 22.22
N ASN A 44 12.23 1.19 22.17
CA ASN A 44 13.39 0.81 21.37
C ASN A 44 13.03 0.29 19.96
N PHE A 45 11.85 0.61 19.43
CA PHE A 45 11.39 0.10 18.13
C PHE A 45 12.41 0.31 17.00
N TRP A 46 13.10 1.47 17.01
CA TRP A 46 14.07 1.81 15.98
C TRP A 46 15.27 0.86 15.97
N GLU A 47 15.81 0.58 17.16
CA GLU A 47 16.93 -0.34 17.34
C GLU A 47 16.54 -1.75 16.91
N LEU A 48 15.35 -2.22 17.32
CA LEU A 48 14.83 -3.53 16.92
C LEU A 48 14.68 -3.66 15.39
N LEU A 49 14.09 -2.66 14.72
CA LEU A 49 13.99 -2.65 13.26
C LEU A 49 15.37 -2.70 12.60
N TYR A 50 16.32 -1.95 13.15
CA TYR A 50 17.67 -1.84 12.60
C TYR A 50 18.49 -3.12 12.81
N GLU A 51 18.41 -3.72 14.00
CA GLU A 51 19.05 -4.99 14.32
C GLU A 51 18.49 -6.14 13.47
N ASN A 52 17.15 -6.26 13.38
CA ASN A 52 16.50 -7.26 12.54
C ASN A 52 17.00 -7.16 11.09
N TYR A 53 17.05 -5.95 10.54
CA TYR A 53 17.57 -5.72 9.20
C TYR A 53 19.05 -6.13 9.06
N ASN A 54 19.93 -5.71 9.97
CA ASN A 54 21.36 -5.98 9.89
C ASN A 54 21.70 -7.47 10.04
N ASN A 55 20.90 -8.19 10.82
CA ASN A 55 21.00 -9.64 10.97
C ASN A 55 20.46 -10.39 9.74
N GLY A 56 19.93 -9.68 8.74
CA GLY A 56 19.28 -10.27 7.57
C GLY A 56 17.96 -10.95 7.91
N ALA A 57 17.38 -10.66 9.08
CA ALA A 57 16.10 -11.19 9.50
C ALA A 57 14.98 -10.44 8.76
N GLU A 58 14.06 -11.19 8.15
CA GLU A 58 12.82 -10.62 7.59
C GLU A 58 11.71 -10.50 8.64
N GLU A 59 12.09 -10.30 9.90
CA GLU A 59 11.19 -10.26 11.05
C GLU A 59 10.48 -8.90 11.15
N TYR A 60 9.18 -8.97 11.41
CA TYR A 60 8.34 -7.81 11.68
C TYR A 60 8.28 -7.55 13.18
N ILE A 61 8.13 -6.28 13.56
CA ILE A 61 7.75 -5.89 14.92
C ILE A 61 6.34 -5.27 14.91
N PRO A 62 5.56 -5.39 15.99
CA PRO A 62 4.21 -4.88 16.04
C PRO A 62 4.16 -3.36 16.17
N ALA A 63 3.20 -2.74 15.48
CA ALA A 63 2.80 -1.34 15.64
C ALA A 63 1.31 -1.21 15.36
N ASP A 64 0.69 -0.11 15.81
CA ASP A 64 -0.64 0.26 15.33
C ASP A 64 -0.51 1.18 14.11
N PHE A 65 -1.37 0.98 13.12
CA PHE A 65 -1.43 1.80 11.92
C PHE A 65 -2.77 2.53 11.86
N GLU A 66 -2.74 3.83 11.63
CA GLU A 66 -3.96 4.63 11.45
C GLU A 66 -3.97 5.32 10.09
N PHE A 67 -5.14 5.30 9.44
CA PHE A 67 -5.42 5.99 8.19
C PHE A 67 -6.85 6.50 8.18
N ASN A 68 -7.05 7.79 7.90
CA ASN A 68 -8.38 8.44 7.87
C ASN A 68 -9.24 8.20 9.13
N GLY A 69 -8.60 8.09 10.31
CA GLY A 69 -9.28 7.82 11.59
C GLY A 69 -9.66 6.35 11.83
N GLU A 70 -9.30 5.44 10.91
CA GLU A 70 -9.45 4.00 11.06
C GLU A 70 -8.15 3.40 11.62
N LEU A 71 -8.27 2.65 12.72
CA LEU A 71 -7.15 2.03 13.43
C LEU A 71 -7.04 0.55 13.07
N PHE A 72 -5.83 0.14 12.68
CA PHE A 72 -5.42 -1.24 12.43
C PHE A 72 -4.39 -1.62 13.49
N GLU A 73 -4.82 -2.39 14.48
CA GLU A 73 -3.97 -2.76 15.62
C GLU A 73 -3.00 -3.87 15.23
N ASN A 74 -1.82 -3.87 15.85
CA ASN A 74 -0.81 -4.93 15.72
C ASN A 74 -0.46 -5.29 14.26
N VAL A 75 -0.25 -4.30 13.41
CA VAL A 75 0.35 -4.53 12.09
C VAL A 75 1.83 -4.89 12.24
N GLY A 76 2.35 -5.70 11.33
CA GLY A 76 3.77 -5.98 11.23
C GLY A 76 4.51 -4.88 10.48
N VAL A 77 5.55 -4.31 11.08
CA VAL A 77 6.43 -3.34 10.41
C VAL A 77 7.85 -3.87 10.36
N ARG A 78 8.48 -3.75 9.19
CA ARG A 78 9.92 -4.03 9.02
C ARG A 78 10.57 -3.07 8.04
N PHE A 79 11.89 -2.99 8.09
CA PHE A 79 12.67 -2.39 7.03
C PHE A 79 12.74 -3.28 5.77
N LYS A 80 12.90 -2.64 4.61
CA LYS A 80 13.09 -3.33 3.33
C LYS A 80 14.26 -2.80 2.52
N GLY A 81 14.57 -3.46 1.41
CA GLY A 81 15.59 -3.02 0.46
C GLY A 81 16.98 -3.55 0.78
N PHE A 82 17.97 -3.08 0.01
CA PHE A 82 19.37 -3.49 0.15
C PHE A 82 20.26 -2.24 0.17
N SER A 83 20.62 -1.72 -1.01
CA SER A 83 21.49 -0.55 -1.15
C SER A 83 20.90 0.75 -0.56
N SER A 84 19.58 0.88 -0.48
CA SER A 84 18.91 2.05 0.11
C SER A 84 19.01 2.14 1.63
N MET A 85 19.36 1.06 2.32
CA MET A 85 19.51 1.06 3.78
C MET A 85 20.87 1.59 4.21
N ASN A 86 21.95 1.06 3.62
CA ASN A 86 23.32 1.27 4.08
C ASN A 86 23.99 2.49 3.44
N SER A 87 23.50 2.97 2.28
CA SER A 87 24.13 4.07 1.54
C SER A 87 23.63 5.47 1.93
N TYR A 88 22.65 5.60 2.83
CA TYR A 88 22.07 6.89 3.20
C TYR A 88 22.21 7.17 4.70
N PRO A 89 22.93 8.23 5.12
CA PRO A 89 23.30 8.50 6.51
C PRO A 89 22.17 9.09 7.36
N THR A 90 20.91 8.91 6.96
CA THR A 90 19.75 9.43 7.70
C THR A 90 18.86 8.29 8.20
N GLU A 91 18.02 8.62 9.18
CA GLU A 91 16.96 7.77 9.72
C GLU A 91 15.80 7.55 8.74
N LYS A 92 15.74 8.25 7.60
CA LYS A 92 14.71 8.00 6.59
C LYS A 92 14.94 6.68 5.83
N LYS A 93 14.45 5.58 6.38
CA LYS A 93 14.56 4.22 5.81
C LYS A 93 13.26 3.77 5.16
N PRO A 94 13.30 2.89 4.15
CA PRO A 94 12.10 2.33 3.54
C PRO A 94 11.45 1.26 4.42
N PHE A 95 10.13 1.28 4.49
CA PHE A 95 9.34 0.38 5.33
C PHE A 95 8.50 -0.58 4.48
N LYS A 96 8.21 -1.74 5.05
CA LYS A 96 7.15 -2.63 4.61
C LYS A 96 6.21 -2.82 5.80
N ILE A 97 4.91 -2.63 5.54
CA ILE A 97 3.86 -2.81 6.52
C ILE A 97 3.00 -3.98 6.05
N LYS A 98 2.79 -4.95 6.94
CA LYS A 98 1.98 -6.14 6.71
C LYS A 98 0.87 -6.18 7.74
N PHE A 99 -0.37 -6.05 7.29
CA PHE A 99 -1.54 -5.90 8.13
C PHE A 99 -1.96 -7.23 8.79
N ASP A 100 -1.72 -8.34 8.10
CA ASP A 100 -2.04 -9.71 8.50
C ASP A 100 -0.85 -10.44 9.16
N GLU A 101 0.10 -9.71 9.78
CA GLU A 101 1.26 -10.36 10.41
C GLU A 101 0.92 -10.94 11.78
N PHE A 102 0.27 -10.15 12.65
CA PHE A 102 -0.08 -10.57 14.02
C PHE A 102 -1.59 -10.71 14.26
N VAL A 103 -2.42 -10.20 13.34
CA VAL A 103 -3.87 -10.35 13.34
C VAL A 103 -4.27 -11.07 12.06
N GLU A 104 -4.80 -12.27 12.18
CA GLU A 104 -5.19 -13.09 11.02
C GLU A 104 -6.29 -12.39 10.21
N ASP A 105 -6.23 -12.50 8.88
CA ASP A 105 -7.18 -11.92 7.92
C ASP A 105 -7.38 -10.40 7.99
N GLN A 106 -6.53 -9.65 8.70
CA GLN A 106 -6.58 -8.20 8.73
C GLN A 106 -6.10 -7.60 7.40
N GLU A 107 -6.96 -6.82 6.74
CA GLU A 107 -6.69 -6.17 5.46
C GLU A 107 -6.83 -4.65 5.56
N PHE A 108 -5.96 -3.94 4.83
CA PHE A 108 -6.02 -2.51 4.63
C PHE A 108 -6.65 -2.22 3.27
N TYR A 109 -7.94 -1.90 3.23
CA TYR A 109 -8.67 -1.63 1.98
C TYR A 109 -8.41 -2.70 0.90
N GLY A 110 -8.51 -3.99 1.25
CA GLY A 110 -8.34 -5.09 0.29
C GLY A 110 -6.89 -5.45 -0.05
N VAL A 111 -5.90 -4.89 0.63
CA VAL A 111 -4.50 -5.34 0.55
C VAL A 111 -3.99 -5.80 1.91
N THR A 112 -3.11 -6.79 1.90
CA THR A 112 -2.46 -7.29 3.13
C THR A 112 -1.14 -6.59 3.42
N LYS A 113 -0.53 -5.94 2.42
CA LYS A 113 0.82 -5.36 2.51
C LYS A 113 0.94 -4.08 1.69
N ILE A 114 1.65 -3.11 2.24
CA ILE A 114 2.09 -1.90 1.53
C ILE A 114 3.60 -1.69 1.68
N ASN A 115 4.20 -1.02 0.70
CA ASN A 115 5.63 -0.72 0.69
C ASN A 115 5.85 0.79 0.63
N LEU A 116 6.63 1.32 1.57
CA LEU A 116 6.99 2.73 1.63
C LEU A 116 8.44 2.92 1.18
N GLY A 117 8.64 3.49 -0.01
CA GLY A 117 9.93 3.84 -0.57
C GLY A 117 10.44 5.19 -0.06
N ASN A 118 11.70 5.25 0.38
CA ASN A 118 12.31 6.48 0.90
C ASN A 118 12.87 7.42 -0.18
N ASN A 119 12.83 7.02 -1.47
CA ASN A 119 13.30 7.79 -2.63
C ASN A 119 14.74 8.29 -2.54
N PHE A 120 15.63 7.57 -1.85
CA PHE A 120 16.96 8.10 -1.51
C PHE A 120 17.84 8.48 -2.73
N LYS A 121 17.68 7.78 -3.86
CA LYS A 121 18.40 8.02 -5.13
C LYS A 121 17.59 8.84 -6.13
N ASP A 122 16.38 9.23 -5.77
CA ASP A 122 15.45 9.95 -6.64
C ASP A 122 15.17 11.36 -6.08
N PRO A 123 15.94 12.38 -6.46
CA PRO A 123 15.71 13.75 -5.99
C PRO A 123 14.36 14.33 -6.42
N THR A 124 13.68 13.74 -7.42
CA THR A 124 12.37 14.22 -7.86
C THR A 124 11.23 13.47 -7.20
N PHE A 125 11.47 12.31 -6.57
CA PHE A 125 10.46 11.42 -6.00
C PHE A 125 9.45 10.86 -7.02
N LEU A 126 9.60 11.20 -8.31
CA LEU A 126 8.60 10.93 -9.34
C LEU A 126 8.95 9.71 -10.20
N ARG A 127 10.19 9.24 -10.23
CA ARG A 127 10.62 8.26 -11.23
C ARG A 127 9.88 6.94 -11.10
N GLU A 128 9.74 6.44 -9.88
CA GLU A 128 9.04 5.17 -9.61
C GLU A 128 7.54 5.29 -9.92
N LYS A 129 6.88 6.35 -9.44
CA LYS A 129 5.46 6.60 -9.73
C LYS A 129 5.20 6.71 -11.24
N LEU A 130 5.97 7.56 -11.94
CA LEU A 130 5.78 7.76 -13.38
C LEU A 130 6.03 6.49 -14.18
N PHE A 131 6.99 5.65 -13.75
CA PHE A 131 7.21 4.36 -14.37
C PHE A 131 5.96 3.49 -14.28
N TYR A 132 5.37 3.36 -13.08
CA TYR A 132 4.16 2.59 -12.88
C TYR A 132 2.95 3.18 -13.62
N ASP A 133 2.77 4.50 -13.61
CA ASP A 133 1.69 5.19 -14.32
C ASP A 133 1.76 4.97 -15.84
N ILE A 134 2.98 4.92 -16.41
CA ILE A 134 3.19 4.61 -17.83
C ILE A 134 2.98 3.12 -18.10
N ALA A 135 3.54 2.23 -17.26
CA ALA A 135 3.43 0.79 -17.43
C ALA A 135 1.97 0.33 -17.41
N ASN A 136 1.17 0.86 -16.48
CA ASN A 136 -0.26 0.54 -16.33
C ASN A 136 -1.12 0.92 -17.54
N LYS A 137 -0.60 1.72 -18.49
CA LYS A 137 -1.29 1.97 -19.78
C LYS A 137 -1.20 0.81 -20.75
N TYR A 138 -0.27 -0.12 -20.52
CA TYR A 138 0.06 -1.18 -21.48
C TYR A 138 0.00 -2.59 -20.86
N ILE A 139 0.39 -2.73 -19.58
CA ILE A 139 0.41 -4.00 -18.87
C ILE A 139 -0.01 -3.79 -17.41
N PRO A 140 -0.65 -4.78 -16.76
CA PRO A 140 -0.85 -4.74 -15.31
C PRO A 140 0.48 -4.55 -14.60
N SER A 141 0.59 -3.49 -13.80
CA SER A 141 1.77 -3.16 -13.02
C SER A 141 1.34 -2.66 -11.64
N ALA A 142 2.28 -2.54 -10.70
CA ALA A 142 1.96 -1.99 -9.39
C ALA A 142 1.41 -0.55 -9.54
N ARG A 143 0.52 -0.14 -8.65
CA ARG A 143 0.15 1.27 -8.49
C ARG A 143 1.09 1.97 -7.51
N ALA A 144 1.26 3.27 -7.68
CA ALA A 144 2.04 4.09 -6.77
C ALA A 144 1.50 5.51 -6.62
N ASN A 145 1.50 5.99 -5.37
CA ASN A 145 1.20 7.37 -5.00
C ASN A 145 2.17 7.81 -3.89
N PHE A 146 1.83 8.89 -3.17
CA PHE A 146 2.66 9.43 -2.11
C PHE A 146 1.93 9.43 -0.77
N ALA A 147 2.68 9.14 0.29
CA ALA A 147 2.20 9.19 1.65
C ALA A 147 3.19 9.95 2.55
N LYS A 148 2.68 10.83 3.40
CA LYS A 148 3.40 11.33 4.56
C LYS A 148 3.36 10.25 5.63
N LEU A 149 4.54 9.91 6.16
CA LEU A 149 4.63 8.98 7.27
C LEU A 149 4.85 9.76 8.57
N PHE A 150 4.01 9.46 9.55
CA PHE A 150 4.18 9.88 10.93
C PHE A 150 4.47 8.65 11.78
N ILE A 151 5.47 8.72 12.66
CA ILE A 151 5.78 7.65 13.61
C ILE A 151 5.78 8.25 15.00
N ASN A 152 4.98 7.69 15.91
CA ASN A 152 4.81 8.17 17.28
C ASN A 152 4.51 9.69 17.35
N GLY A 153 3.72 10.19 16.40
CA GLY A 153 3.33 11.60 16.29
C GLY A 153 4.35 12.51 15.60
N GLU A 154 5.56 12.03 15.28
CA GLU A 154 6.58 12.81 14.57
C GLU A 154 6.49 12.61 13.06
N TYR A 155 6.78 13.65 12.27
CA TYR A 155 6.80 13.56 10.81
C TYR A 155 8.15 13.04 10.30
N TRP A 156 8.13 11.87 9.65
CA TRP A 156 9.34 11.20 9.12
C TRP A 156 9.63 11.51 7.65
N GLY A 157 8.66 12.08 6.94
CA GLY A 157 8.84 12.55 5.57
C GLY A 157 7.81 12.03 4.57
N LEU A 158 8.01 12.44 3.32
CA LEU A 158 7.26 11.96 2.17
C LEU A 158 7.83 10.63 1.65
N TYR A 159 6.99 9.63 1.48
CA TYR A 159 7.34 8.31 0.96
C TYR A 159 6.54 8.02 -0.31
N THR A 160 7.10 7.20 -1.20
CA THR A 160 6.32 6.58 -2.27
C THR A 160 5.62 5.36 -1.70
N ASN A 161 4.29 5.34 -1.72
CA ASN A 161 3.50 4.17 -1.36
C ASN A 161 3.30 3.34 -2.64
N VAL A 162 3.82 2.12 -2.63
CA VAL A 162 3.83 1.21 -3.79
C VAL A 162 3.05 -0.05 -3.46
N GLU A 163 2.17 -0.42 -4.37
CA GLU A 163 1.40 -1.66 -4.32
C GLU A 163 2.32 -2.88 -4.31
N GLN A 164 2.09 -3.77 -3.34
CA GLN A 164 2.76 -5.06 -3.31
C GLN A 164 2.16 -5.96 -4.38
N ILE A 165 2.97 -6.42 -5.32
CA ILE A 165 2.59 -7.54 -6.17
C ILE A 165 2.52 -8.80 -5.28
N ASN A 166 1.33 -9.36 -5.13
CA ASN A 166 0.98 -10.56 -4.36
C ASN A 166 -0.25 -11.23 -5.02
N MET A 167 -0.81 -12.27 -4.37
CA MET A 167 -2.04 -12.91 -4.88
C MET A 167 -3.21 -11.94 -5.03
N LYS A 168 -3.41 -10.99 -4.10
CA LYS A 168 -4.47 -9.95 -4.22
C LYS A 168 -4.29 -9.10 -5.48
N PHE A 169 -3.06 -8.76 -5.84
CA PHE A 169 -2.77 -8.09 -7.12
C PHE A 169 -3.11 -8.97 -8.32
N ILE A 170 -2.77 -10.27 -8.26
CA ILE A 170 -3.05 -11.22 -9.35
C ILE A 170 -4.56 -11.38 -9.54
N GLU A 171 -5.29 -11.63 -8.46
CA GLU A 171 -6.75 -11.76 -8.44
C GLU A 171 -7.41 -10.50 -9.01
N LYS A 172 -6.95 -9.30 -8.61
CA LYS A 172 -7.47 -8.03 -9.11
C LYS A 172 -7.30 -7.87 -10.63
N ASN A 173 -6.17 -8.29 -11.19
CA ASN A 173 -5.81 -7.99 -12.58
C ASN A 173 -6.07 -9.13 -13.57
N PHE A 174 -6.13 -10.38 -13.10
CA PHE A 174 -6.23 -11.58 -13.92
C PHE A 174 -7.44 -12.46 -13.57
N GLY A 175 -8.08 -12.26 -12.40
CA GLY A 175 -9.30 -12.95 -11.97
C GLY A 175 -9.08 -13.92 -10.79
N GLU A 176 -10.15 -14.21 -10.06
CA GLU A 176 -10.13 -15.00 -8.81
C GLU A 176 -9.80 -16.49 -8.99
N SER A 177 -9.88 -17.02 -10.21
CA SER A 177 -9.59 -18.43 -10.51
C SER A 177 -8.12 -18.71 -10.84
N GLU A 178 -7.26 -17.70 -10.75
CA GLU A 178 -5.85 -17.80 -11.11
C GLU A 178 -5.00 -18.22 -9.90
N ASP A 179 -4.53 -19.48 -9.91
CA ASP A 179 -3.56 -20.01 -8.94
C ASP A 179 -2.12 -19.49 -9.20
N GLY A 180 -1.99 -18.26 -9.70
CA GLY A 180 -0.79 -17.74 -10.34
C GLY A 180 0.50 -17.92 -9.53
N ASN A 181 1.55 -18.45 -10.16
CA ASN A 181 2.88 -18.52 -9.56
C ASN A 181 3.59 -17.17 -9.68
N GLN A 182 3.67 -16.42 -8.58
CA GLN A 182 4.49 -15.21 -8.53
C GLN A 182 5.97 -15.55 -8.27
N LYS A 183 6.84 -15.15 -9.20
CA LYS A 183 8.29 -15.16 -8.97
C LYS A 183 8.82 -13.74 -8.89
N THR A 184 9.24 -13.34 -7.71
CA THR A 184 10.03 -12.12 -7.54
C THR A 184 11.45 -12.41 -8.02
N ILE A 185 11.83 -11.84 -9.15
CA ILE A 185 13.22 -11.84 -9.58
C ILE A 185 13.94 -10.87 -8.64
N GLY A 186 14.90 -11.35 -7.86
CA GLY A 186 15.68 -10.49 -6.97
C GLY A 186 16.30 -9.36 -7.79
N LEU A 187 15.95 -8.11 -7.47
CA LEU A 187 16.53 -6.96 -8.14
C LEU A 187 17.99 -6.86 -7.75
N ILE A 188 18.86 -7.05 -8.74
CA ILE A 188 20.29 -6.72 -8.70
C ILE A 188 20.38 -5.19 -8.86
N TRP A 189 20.63 -4.46 -7.77
CA TRP A 189 21.03 -3.05 -7.78
C TRP A 189 22.23 -2.81 -6.88
#